data_AF-A0A1J3HAR1-F1
#
_entry.id   AF-A0A1J3HAR1-F1
#
_cell.length_a   1.000
_cell.length_b   1.000
_cell.length_c   1.000
_cell.angle_alpha   90.00
_cell.angle_beta   90.00
_cell.angle_gamma   90.00
#
_symmetry.space_group_name_H-M   'P 1'
#
loop_
_entity.id
_entity.type
_entity.pdbx_description
1 polymer ?
#
loop_
_entity_poly.entity_id
_entity_poly.type
_entity_poly.pdbx_seq_one_letter_code
_entity_poly.pdbx_strand_id
1 'polypeptide(L)'
;ERFARRLPLSLPVDGFFFDAVVLSSFREEQQLAVLFQSINTLEMEVWVTTKIGPNAVSWSKFLTVDMAPPFIKFNCGASFMVDEEKRAEVVFQQGKAKAASGYRTSPNTAYVIDGDKGYLRGVDLGDREGVYNKYYT
;
A
#
# COMPACT_ATOMS: atom_id res chain seq x y z
N GLU A 1 13.52 30.37 1.45
CA GLU A 1 13.12 29.28 0.53
C GLU A 1 11.86 29.65 -0.24
N ARG A 2 11.77 29.31 -1.53
CA ARG A 2 10.47 29.29 -2.22
C ARG A 2 9.98 27.85 -2.18
N PHE A 3 8.90 27.59 -1.47
CA PHE A 3 8.21 26.30 -1.51
C PHE A 3 7.91 25.98 -2.97
N ALA A 4 8.40 24.82 -3.45
CA ALA A 4 8.14 24.35 -4.79
C ALA A 4 6.63 24.38 -5.08
N ARG A 5 6.25 24.89 -6.25
CA ARG A 5 4.88 24.87 -6.75
C ARG A 5 4.35 23.45 -6.57
N ARG A 6 3.23 23.29 -5.86
CA ARG A 6 2.56 21.99 -5.70
C ARG A 6 2.34 21.42 -7.10
N LEU A 7 3.05 20.34 -7.43
CA LEU A 7 2.80 19.59 -8.66
C LEU A 7 1.36 19.09 -8.60
N PRO A 8 0.50 19.39 -9.59
CA PRO A 8 -0.72 18.62 -9.75
C PRO A 8 -0.31 17.19 -10.10
N LEU A 9 -0.24 16.33 -9.08
CA LEU A 9 0.04 14.92 -9.26
C LEU A 9 -1.22 14.29 -9.87
N SER A 10 -1.26 14.19 -11.20
CA SER A 10 -2.27 13.40 -11.90
C SER A 10 -2.05 11.93 -11.54
N LEU A 11 -2.94 11.37 -10.70
CA LEU A 11 -2.93 9.96 -10.36
C LEU A 11 -3.28 9.12 -11.59
N PRO A 12 -2.77 7.89 -11.70
CA PRO A 12 -3.06 7.01 -12.83
C PRO A 12 -4.46 6.36 -12.77
N VAL A 13 -5.19 6.57 -11.67
CA VAL A 13 -6.46 5.92 -11.36
C VAL A 13 -7.48 6.93 -10.86
N ASP A 14 -8.73 6.76 -11.28
CA ASP A 14 -9.89 7.45 -10.70
C ASP A 14 -10.53 6.51 -9.67
N GLY A 15 -10.37 6.82 -8.38
CA GLY A 15 -10.90 6.00 -7.30
C GLY A 15 -12.36 6.32 -6.97
N PHE A 16 -13.11 5.29 -6.57
CA PHE A 16 -14.46 5.41 -6.01
C PHE A 16 -14.44 5.37 -4.46
N PHE A 17 -15.55 5.72 -3.80
CA PHE A 17 -15.66 5.89 -2.34
C PHE A 17 -15.20 4.69 -1.48
N PHE A 18 -15.10 3.50 -2.07
CA PHE A 18 -14.71 2.27 -1.39
C PHE A 18 -13.41 1.66 -1.91
N ASP A 19 -12.77 2.25 -2.91
CA ASP A 19 -11.49 1.80 -3.43
C ASP A 19 -10.37 2.19 -2.48
N ALA A 20 -9.29 1.40 -2.47
CA ALA A 20 -8.08 1.76 -1.74
C ALA A 20 -7.07 2.37 -2.71
N VAL A 21 -6.60 3.57 -2.42
CA VAL A 21 -5.48 4.21 -3.13
C VAL A 21 -4.39 4.47 -2.10
N VAL A 22 -3.25 3.80 -2.25
CA VAL A 22 -2.08 3.97 -1.38
C VAL A 22 -0.93 4.50 -2.22
N LEU A 23 -0.30 5.58 -1.77
CA LEU A 23 0.88 6.17 -2.40
C LEU A 23 2.12 5.83 -1.56
N SER A 24 3.16 5.31 -2.21
CA SER A 24 4.45 5.01 -1.57
C SER A 24 5.59 5.57 -2.41
N SER A 25 6.71 5.92 -1.76
CA SER A 25 7.97 6.21 -2.44
C SER A 25 8.78 4.93 -2.53
N PHE A 26 9.34 4.61 -3.69
CA PHE A 26 10.22 3.47 -3.85
C PHE A 26 11.49 3.92 -4.59
N ARG A 27 12.67 3.45 -4.16
CA ARG A 27 14.01 3.92 -4.60
C ARG A 27 14.42 5.31 -4.08
N GLU A 28 15.73 5.54 -3.98
CA GLU A 28 16.34 6.84 -3.60
C GLU A 28 16.09 7.96 -4.64
N GLU A 29 15.78 7.61 -5.88
CA GLU A 29 15.70 8.50 -7.05
C GLU A 29 14.35 9.24 -7.24
N GLN A 30 13.65 9.54 -6.14
CA GLN A 30 12.36 10.26 -6.14
C GLN A 30 11.19 9.55 -6.87
N GLN A 31 11.26 8.24 -7.13
CA GLN A 31 10.16 7.53 -7.79
C GLN A 31 8.98 7.27 -6.84
N LEU A 32 7.77 7.26 -7.42
CA LEU A 32 6.52 7.03 -6.69
C LEU A 32 5.82 5.79 -7.23
N ALA A 33 5.17 5.06 -6.33
CA ALA A 33 4.29 3.96 -6.66
C ALA A 33 2.89 4.22 -6.10
N VAL A 34 1.88 3.81 -6.85
CA VAL A 34 0.47 3.80 -6.43
C VAL A 34 -0.03 2.37 -6.44
N LEU A 35 -0.53 1.91 -5.29
CA LEU A 35 -1.37 0.73 -5.19
C LEU A 35 -2.82 1.18 -5.29
N PHE A 36 -3.57 0.55 -6.18
CA PHE A 36 -4.99 0.75 -6.36
C PHE A 36 -5.73 -0.58 -6.16
N GLN A 37 -6.76 -0.60 -5.31
CA GLN A 37 -7.69 -1.73 -5.21
C GLN A 37 -9.09 -1.28 -5.56
N SER A 38 -9.65 -1.92 -6.58
CA SER A 38 -11.02 -1.71 -7.03
C SER A 38 -11.95 -2.69 -6.32
N ILE A 39 -12.94 -2.18 -5.60
CA ILE A 39 -13.95 -3.04 -4.96
C ILE A 39 -14.94 -3.62 -5.98
N ASN A 40 -15.08 -2.97 -7.13
CA ASN A 40 -16.04 -3.37 -8.17
C ASN A 40 -15.48 -4.51 -9.04
N THR A 41 -14.20 -4.41 -9.42
CA THR A 41 -13.55 -5.43 -10.25
C THR A 41 -12.85 -6.50 -9.42
N LEU A 42 -12.65 -6.27 -8.12
CA LEU A 42 -11.86 -7.12 -7.23
C LEU A 42 -10.42 -7.30 -7.73
N GLU A 43 -9.89 -6.30 -8.42
CA GLU A 43 -8.52 -6.28 -8.91
C GLU A 43 -7.67 -5.35 -8.05
N MET A 44 -6.41 -5.73 -7.89
CA MET A 44 -5.36 -4.88 -7.39
C MET A 44 -4.41 -4.50 -8.53
N GLU A 45 -4.09 -3.22 -8.61
CA GLU A 45 -3.13 -2.68 -9.56
C GLU A 45 -2.00 -1.94 -8.86
N VAL A 46 -0.81 -2.04 -9.42
CA VAL A 46 0.37 -1.30 -8.98
C VAL A 46 0.86 -0.49 -10.15
N TRP A 47 1.00 0.80 -9.93
CA TRP A 47 1.48 1.77 -10.90
C TRP A 47 2.77 2.38 -10.39
N VAL A 48 3.78 2.47 -11.25
CA VAL A 48 5.07 3.08 -10.92
C VAL A 48 5.33 4.27 -11.82
N THR A 49 6.05 5.27 -11.31
CA THR A 49 6.46 6.40 -12.13
C THR A 49 7.57 6.03 -13.10
N THR A 50 7.33 6.26 -14.39
CA THR A 50 8.37 6.15 -15.43
C THR A 50 9.16 7.44 -15.58
N LYS A 51 8.53 8.57 -15.31
CA LYS A 51 9.14 9.90 -15.43
C LYS A 51 8.52 10.87 -14.44
N ILE A 52 9.38 11.60 -13.74
CA ILE A 52 8.98 12.70 -12.88
C ILE A 52 9.62 13.96 -13.41
N GLY A 53 8.79 14.84 -13.95
CA GLY A 53 9.19 16.15 -14.43
C GLY A 53 8.70 17.27 -13.51
N PRO A 54 9.23 18.49 -13.68
CA PRO A 54 8.85 19.64 -12.85
C PRO A 54 7.40 20.11 -13.01
N ASN A 55 6.64 19.54 -13.95
CA ASN A 55 5.23 19.87 -14.19
C ASN A 55 4.34 18.65 -14.48
N ALA A 56 4.90 17.45 -14.56
CA ALA A 56 4.16 16.26 -14.99
C ALA A 56 4.78 14.99 -14.44
N VAL A 57 3.92 14.02 -14.12
CA VAL A 57 4.32 12.67 -13.71
C VAL A 57 3.70 11.69 -14.69
N SER A 58 4.53 10.79 -15.21
CA SER A 58 4.10 9.70 -16.09
C SER A 58 4.13 8.39 -15.33
N TRP A 59 3.09 7.59 -15.50
CA TRP A 59 2.89 6.32 -14.82
C TRP A 59 2.90 5.17 -15.83
N SER A 60 3.39 4.02 -15.39
CA SER A 60 3.20 2.75 -16.08
C SER A 60 2.61 1.74 -15.12
N LYS A 61 1.69 0.92 -15.63
CA LYS A 61 1.18 -0.21 -14.88
C LYS A 61 2.29 -1.25 -14.73
N PHE A 62 2.64 -1.55 -13.48
CA PHE A 62 3.68 -2.51 -13.13
C PHE A 62 3.08 -3.90 -12.94
N LEU A 63 2.00 -3.98 -12.17
CA LEU A 63 1.38 -5.23 -11.79
C LEU A 63 -0.15 -5.12 -11.77
N THR A 64 -0.82 -6.20 -12.15
CA THR A 64 -2.25 -6.42 -11.93
C THR A 64 -2.43 -7.81 -11.32
N VAL A 65 -3.21 -7.89 -10.26
CA VAL A 65 -3.52 -9.13 -9.55
C VAL A 65 -5.02 -9.22 -9.40
N ASP A 66 -5.57 -10.36 -9.82
CA ASP A 66 -6.94 -10.73 -9.51
C ASP A 66 -7.02 -11.12 -8.02
N MET A 67 -7.80 -10.36 -7.24
CA MET A 67 -8.04 -10.60 -5.82
C MET A 67 -9.35 -11.38 -5.61
N ALA A 68 -9.66 -12.30 -6.54
CA ALA A 68 -10.76 -13.24 -6.42
C ALA A 68 -10.81 -13.89 -5.02
N PRO A 69 -12.01 -14.25 -4.53
CA PRO A 69 -12.23 -14.54 -3.12
C PRO A 69 -11.28 -15.60 -2.51
N PRO A 70 -10.78 -15.37 -1.28
CA PRO A 70 -11.17 -14.28 -0.36
C PRO A 70 -10.47 -12.94 -0.66
N PHE A 71 -11.27 -11.91 -0.98
CA PHE A 71 -10.79 -10.55 -1.26
C PHE A 71 -10.21 -9.90 0.00
N ILE A 72 -8.92 -9.54 -0.03
CA ILE A 72 -8.25 -8.84 1.06
C ILE A 72 -8.25 -7.35 0.77
N LYS A 73 -9.10 -6.62 1.48
CA LYS A 73 -9.17 -5.16 1.41
C LYS A 73 -8.09 -4.53 2.29
N PHE A 74 -7.18 -3.78 1.69
CA PHE A 74 -6.21 -2.98 2.44
C PHE A 74 -6.86 -1.73 3.02
N ASN A 75 -6.39 -1.31 4.19
CA ASN A 75 -6.89 -0.11 4.87
C ASN A 75 -6.07 1.13 4.47
N CYS A 76 -6.59 2.32 4.78
CA CYS A 76 -5.92 3.59 4.46
C CYS A 76 -4.57 3.80 5.18
N GLY A 77 -4.21 2.92 6.12
CA GLY A 77 -2.93 2.94 6.83
C GLY A 77 -1.93 1.91 6.29
N ALA A 78 -2.26 1.23 5.20
CA ALA A 78 -1.34 0.32 4.56
C ALA A 78 -0.17 1.08 3.92
N SER A 79 1.01 0.49 3.96
CA SER A 79 2.17 0.93 3.18
C SER A 79 2.65 -0.23 2.33
N PHE A 80 3.43 0.05 1.29
CA PHE A 80 3.95 -1.02 0.45
C PHE A 80 5.30 -0.70 -0.16
N MET A 81 5.97 -1.76 -0.62
CA MET A 81 7.26 -1.73 -1.30
C MET A 81 7.21 -2.59 -2.54
N VAL A 82 7.75 -2.07 -3.64
CA VAL A 82 7.82 -2.75 -4.94
C VAL A 82 9.24 -3.27 -5.16
N ASP A 83 9.35 -4.52 -5.60
CA ASP A 83 10.57 -5.14 -6.09
C ASP A 83 10.44 -5.33 -7.61
N GLU A 84 11.07 -4.44 -8.38
CA GLU A 84 11.02 -4.46 -9.85
C GLU A 84 11.72 -5.69 -10.44
N GLU A 85 12.80 -6.15 -9.82
CA GLU A 85 13.58 -7.31 -10.30
C GLU A 85 12.82 -8.61 -10.16
N LYS A 86 12.10 -8.76 -9.03
CA LYS A 86 11.27 -9.94 -8.76
C LYS A 86 9.83 -9.80 -9.23
N ARG A 87 9.47 -8.65 -9.81
CA ARG A 87 8.11 -8.33 -10.23
C ARG A 87 7.09 -8.61 -9.11
N ALA A 88 7.44 -8.19 -7.89
CA ALA A 88 6.72 -8.52 -6.67
C ALA A 88 6.48 -7.28 -5.81
N GLU A 89 5.54 -7.38 -4.89
CA GLU A 89 5.22 -6.32 -3.94
C GLU A 89 5.03 -6.88 -2.54
N VAL A 90 5.38 -6.09 -1.52
CA VAL A 90 5.04 -6.36 -0.13
C VAL A 90 4.17 -5.24 0.42
N VAL A 91 2.96 -5.58 0.88
CA VAL A 91 2.02 -4.66 1.52
C VAL A 91 2.02 -4.88 3.03
N PHE A 92 2.30 -3.83 3.79
CA PHE A 92 2.26 -3.82 5.25
C PHE A 92 0.93 -3.23 5.71
N GLN A 93 0.15 -4.04 6.40
CA GLN A 93 -1.10 -3.62 6.99
C GLN A 93 -0.97 -3.52 8.51
N GLN A 94 -1.30 -2.34 9.04
CA GLN A 94 -1.42 -2.16 10.47
C GLN A 94 -2.64 -2.92 11.02
N GLY A 95 -2.37 -3.70 12.06
CA GLY A 95 -3.36 -4.39 12.86
C GLY A 95 -4.20 -3.42 13.69
N LYS A 96 -5.32 -3.90 14.21
CA LYS A 96 -6.14 -3.12 15.16
C LYS A 96 -5.58 -3.30 16.56
N ALA A 97 -5.72 -2.26 17.38
CA ALA A 97 -5.41 -2.36 18.79
C ALA A 97 -6.18 -3.53 19.42
N LYS A 98 -5.56 -4.15 20.44
CA LYS A 98 -6.25 -5.17 21.23
C LYS A 98 -7.57 -4.60 21.73
N ALA A 99 -8.65 -5.34 21.54
CA ALA A 99 -9.91 -4.97 22.16
C ALA A 99 -9.72 -4.97 23.69
N ALA A 100 -10.53 -4.18 24.40
CA ALA A 100 -10.51 -4.16 25.87
C ALA A 100 -10.72 -5.56 26.50
N SER A 101 -11.30 -6.49 25.73
CA SER A 101 -11.45 -7.91 26.08
C SER A 101 -10.16 -8.73 26.02
N GLY A 102 -9.02 -8.15 25.64
CA GLY A 102 -7.73 -8.85 25.50
C GLY A 102 -7.58 -9.65 24.20
N TYR A 103 -8.65 -9.81 23.42
CA TYR A 103 -8.61 -10.53 22.15
C TYR A 103 -7.96 -9.69 21.04
N ARG A 104 -7.08 -10.34 20.26
CA ARG A 104 -6.53 -9.80 19.02
C ARG A 104 -7.63 -9.79 17.96
N THR A 105 -7.93 -8.62 17.40
CA THR A 105 -8.93 -8.48 16.33
C THR A 105 -8.31 -8.43 14.94
N SER A 106 -7.05 -7.98 14.82
CA SER A 106 -6.22 -8.15 13.62
C SER A 106 -4.75 -7.79 13.92
N PRO A 107 -3.77 -8.69 13.73
CA PRO A 107 -2.36 -8.38 13.94
C PRO A 107 -1.79 -7.50 12.81
N ASN A 108 -0.59 -6.93 13.02
CA ASN A 108 0.14 -6.35 11.90
C ASN A 108 0.49 -7.47 10.92
N THR A 109 0.24 -7.28 9.63
CA THR A 109 0.43 -8.33 8.63
C THR A 109 1.22 -7.77 7.44
N ALA A 110 2.23 -8.52 6.98
CA ALA A 110 2.85 -8.29 5.68
C ALA A 110 2.25 -9.25 4.66
N TYR A 111 1.77 -8.74 3.53
CA TYR A 111 1.31 -9.52 2.40
C TYR A 111 2.37 -9.48 1.31
N VAL A 112 2.88 -10.65 0.93
CA VAL A 112 3.77 -10.79 -0.23
C VAL A 112 2.93 -11.17 -1.43
N ILE A 113 3.07 -10.41 -2.51
CA ILE A 113 2.35 -10.56 -3.76
C ILE A 113 3.37 -10.86 -4.85
N ASP A 114 3.32 -12.08 -5.40
CA ASP A 114 4.13 -12.50 -6.53
C ASP A 114 3.36 -12.21 -7.83
N GLY A 115 3.89 -11.30 -8.64
CA GLY A 115 3.20 -10.82 -9.84
C GLY A 115 3.14 -11.79 -11.00
N ASP A 116 3.96 -12.84 -10.99
CA ASP A 116 3.96 -13.87 -12.03
C ASP A 116 3.07 -15.04 -11.62
N LYS A 117 2.97 -15.32 -10.32
CA LYS A 117 2.15 -16.42 -9.78
C LYS A 117 0.75 -15.97 -9.32
N GLY A 118 0.51 -14.66 -9.22
CA GLY A 118 -0.69 -14.12 -8.57
C GLY A 118 -0.83 -14.57 -7.12
N TYR A 119 0.27 -14.99 -6.50
CA TYR A 119 0.24 -15.64 -5.19
C TYR A 119 0.35 -14.60 -4.09
N LEU A 120 -0.66 -14.57 -3.22
CA LEU A 120 -0.70 -13.73 -2.03
C LEU A 120 -0.43 -14.57 -0.79
N ARG A 121 0.57 -14.17 0.01
CA ARG A 121 0.87 -14.76 1.32
C ARG A 121 0.91 -13.71 2.41
N GLY A 122 0.05 -13.86 3.42
CA GLY A 122 0.09 -13.08 4.65
C GLY A 122 1.09 -13.65 5.66
N VAL A 123 1.85 -12.78 6.31
CA VAL A 123 2.78 -13.08 7.40
C VAL A 123 2.44 -12.17 8.59
N ASP A 124 2.10 -12.78 9.73
CA ASP A 124 1.85 -12.07 10.99
C ASP A 124 3.17 -11.48 11.52
N LEU A 125 3.20 -10.17 11.70
CA LEU A 125 4.33 -9.39 12.23
C LEU A 125 4.22 -9.11 13.74
N GLY A 126 3.19 -9.63 14.39
CA GLY A 126 2.89 -9.43 15.80
C GLY A 126 2.18 -8.12 16.11
N ASP A 127 2.08 -7.82 17.40
CA ASP A 127 1.45 -6.60 17.90
C ASP A 127 2.46 -5.46 17.95
N ARG A 128 1.95 -4.23 17.86
CA ARG A 128 2.73 -3.05 18.24
C ARG A 128 2.90 -3.08 19.76
N GLU A 129 4.14 -3.04 20.27
CA GLU A 129 4.34 -2.79 21.70
C GLU A 129 3.80 -1.39 22.03
N GLY A 130 2.83 -1.33 22.93
CA GLY A 130 2.19 -0.07 23.32
C GLY A 130 3.18 0.81 24.06
N VAL A 131 3.48 1.99 23.52
CA VAL A 131 4.21 3.07 24.23
C VAL A 131 3.36 3.70 25.35
N TYR A 132 2.17 3.15 25.64
CA TYR A 132 1.18 3.72 26.57
C TYR A 132 1.53 3.63 28.07
N ASN A 133 2.67 3.08 28.45
CA ASN A 133 3.05 2.94 29.87
C ASN A 133 4.07 3.99 30.38
N LYS A 134 4.25 5.15 29.71
CA LYS A 134 5.29 6.12 30.12
C LYS A 134 4.82 7.45 30.74
N TYR A 135 3.53 7.65 30.98
CA TYR A 135 3.01 8.94 31.47
C TYR A 135 2.21 8.88 32.78
N TYR A 136 2.26 7.79 33.54
CA TYR A 136 1.72 7.74 34.90
C TYR A 136 2.72 7.07 35.85
N THR A 137 3.56 7.89 36.46
CA THR A 137 4.22 7.66 37.76
C THR A 137 4.26 8.98 38.49
#